data_AF-A0A831RCF6-F1
#
_entry.id   AF-A0A831RCF6-F1
#
_cell.length_a   1.000
_cell.length_b   1.000
_cell.length_c   1.000
_cell.angle_alpha   90.00
_cell.angle_beta   90.00
_cell.angle_gamma   90.00
#
_symmetry.space_group_name_H-M   'P 1'
#
loop_
_entity.id
_entity.type
_entity.pdbx_description
1 polymer ?
#
loop_
_entity_poly.entity_id
_entity_poly.type
_entity_poly.pdbx_seq_one_letter_code
_entity_poly.pdbx_strand_id
1 'polypeptide(L)' 'MAGFVKERFDHNLLLHEKDPLVPLLRDARERFLTLPDHPTAEVLARLIFEHVQSQGYEVEEVVLWETDSSCAHYRKAE' A
#
# COMPACT_ATOMS: atom_id res chain seq x y z
N MET A 1 -7.95 6.10 9.76
CA MET A 1 -8.05 5.61 8.37
C MET A 1 -7.57 6.64 7.34
N ALA A 2 -8.31 7.74 7.10
CA ALA A 2 -7.95 8.72 6.05
C ALA A 2 -6.54 9.35 6.20
N GLY A 3 -6.09 9.63 7.44
CA GLY A 3 -4.75 10.17 7.70
C GLY A 3 -3.62 9.23 7.26
N PHE A 4 -3.73 7.93 7.58
CA PHE A 4 -2.75 6.92 7.19
C PHE A 4 -2.57 6.84 5.67
N VAL A 5 -3.68 6.80 4.93
CA VAL A 5 -3.63 6.75 3.46
C VAL A 5 -2.96 7.99 2.88
N LYS A 6 -3.30 9.16 3.42
CA LYS A 6 -2.73 10.45 3.00
C LYS A 6 -1.22 10.56 3.28
N GLU A 7 -0.77 10.05 4.41
CA GLU A 7 0.64 10.13 4.82
C GLU A 7 1.51 9.10 4.10
N ARG A 8 0.97 7.89 3.86
CA ARG A 8 1.77 6.73 3.44
C ARG A 8 1.61 6.35 1.98
N PHE A 9 0.52 6.74 1.30
CA PHE A 9 0.28 6.31 -0.08
C PHE A 9 0.02 7.49 -1.01
N ASP A 10 -0.75 8.49 -0.57
CA ASP A 10 -1.09 9.63 -1.41
C ASP A 10 0.15 10.41 -1.87
N HIS A 11 0.19 10.76 -3.17
CA HIS A 11 1.29 11.49 -3.80
C HIS A 11 2.69 10.90 -3.55
N ASN A 12 2.81 9.57 -3.44
CA ASN A 12 4.09 8.87 -3.40
C ASN A 12 4.19 7.85 -4.53
N LEU A 13 5.36 7.78 -5.16
CA LEU A 13 5.72 6.63 -5.98
C LEU A 13 5.99 5.44 -5.06
N LEU A 14 5.27 4.33 -5.26
CA LEU A 14 5.46 3.10 -4.49
C LEU A 14 6.33 2.15 -5.31
N LEU A 15 7.38 1.61 -4.68
CA LEU A 15 8.30 0.66 -5.31
C LEU A 15 8.51 -0.54 -4.42
N HIS A 16 8.81 -1.68 -5.04
CA HIS A 16 9.40 -2.79 -4.30
C HIS A 16 10.79 -2.36 -3.80
N GLU A 17 11.17 -2.73 -2.58
CA GLU A 17 12.46 -2.34 -1.97
C GLU A 17 13.70 -2.76 -2.79
N LYS A 18 13.56 -3.84 -3.57
CA LYS A 18 14.58 -4.38 -4.49
C LYS A 18 14.43 -3.89 -5.94
N ASP A 19 13.58 -2.90 -6.20
CA ASP A 19 13.43 -2.35 -7.54
C ASP A 19 14.75 -1.69 -8.01
N PRO A 20 15.25 -1.99 -9.22
CA PRO A 20 16.52 -1.46 -9.72
C PRO A 20 16.53 0.07 -9.87
N LEU A 21 15.38 0.73 -9.86
CA LEU A 21 15.27 2.19 -9.91
C LEU A 21 15.49 2.86 -8.54
N VAL A 22 15.42 2.12 -7.43
CA VAL A 22 15.57 2.68 -6.08
C VAL A 22 16.88 3.48 -5.91
N PRO A 23 18.07 2.95 -6.30
CA PRO A 23 19.31 3.71 -6.16
C PRO A 23 19.30 5.02 -6.98
N LEU A 24 18.76 4.97 -8.20
CA LEU A 24 18.68 6.12 -9.10
C LEU A 24 17.77 7.22 -8.53
N LEU A 25 16.59 6.85 -8.04
CA LEU A 25 15.63 7.79 -7.48
C LEU A 25 16.11 8.39 -6.15
N ARG A 26 16.88 7.64 -5.35
CA ARG A 26 17.56 8.17 -4.15
C ARG A 26 18.59 9.23 -4.51
N ASP A 27 19.43 8.97 -5.50
CA ASP A 27 20.46 9.91 -5.94
C ASP A 27 19.84 11.22 -6.48
N ALA A 28 18.73 11.09 -7.21
CA ALA A 28 17.94 12.21 -7.71
C ALA A 28 17.12 12.95 -6.63
N ARG A 29 17.10 12.46 -5.38
CA ARG A 29 16.28 12.99 -4.26
C ARG A 29 14.78 13.03 -4.58
N GLU A 30 14.31 12.09 -5.37
CA GLU A 30 12.89 11.95 -5.69
C GLU A 30 12.09 11.42 -4.49
N ARG A 31 10.81 11.79 -4.43
CA ARG A 31 9.91 11.32 -3.37
C ARG A 31 9.30 9.98 -3.77
N PHE A 32 9.67 8.92 -3.05
CA PHE A 32 9.10 7.59 -3.21
C PHE A 32 9.11 6.83 -1.88
N LEU A 33 8.33 5.75 -1.81
CA LEU A 33 8.28 4.84 -0.68
C LEU A 33 8.52 3.41 -1.17
N THR A 34 9.27 2.65 -0.39
CA THR A 34 9.53 1.25 -0.66
C THR A 34 8.66 0.34 0.20
N LEU A 35 8.16 -0.73 -0.39
CA LEU A 35 7.45 -1.81 0.28
C LEU A 35 8.27 -3.11 0.18
N PRO A 36 8.14 -4.02 1.17
CA PRO A 36 8.82 -5.32 1.14
C PRO A 36 8.26 -6.24 0.05
N ASP A 37 7.01 -6.01 -0.38
CA ASP A 37 6.33 -6.73 -1.45
C ASP A 37 6.04 -5.80 -2.64
N HIS A 38 5.67 -6.35 -3.79
CA HIS A 38 5.33 -5.55 -4.97
C HIS A 38 4.08 -4.70 -4.68
N PRO A 39 4.05 -3.42 -5.10
CA PRO A 39 2.96 -2.48 -4.76
C PRO A 39 1.70 -2.75 -5.59
N THR A 40 1.17 -3.97 -5.58
CA THR A 40 -0.07 -4.34 -6.26
C THR A 40 -1.29 -4.02 -5.42
N ALA A 41 -2.48 -4.01 -6.03
CA ALA A 41 -3.72 -3.70 -5.33
C ALA A 41 -3.99 -4.66 -4.14
N GLU A 42 -3.68 -5.94 -4.31
CA GLU A 42 -3.84 -6.98 -3.29
C GLU A 42 -2.92 -6.75 -2.09
N VAL A 43 -1.65 -6.41 -2.33
CA VAL A 43 -0.67 -6.13 -1.27
C VAL A 43 -1.09 -4.87 -0.49
N LEU A 44 -1.51 -3.83 -1.19
CA LEU A 44 -1.95 -2.59 -0.56
C LEU A 44 -3.24 -2.79 0.26
N ALA A 45 -4.22 -3.54 -0.25
CA ALA A 45 -5.43 -3.89 0.48
C ALA A 45 -5.10 -4.61 1.80
N ARG A 46 -4.17 -5.58 1.76
CA ARG A 46 -3.67 -6.29 2.94
C ARG A 46 -2.99 -5.34 3.94
N LEU A 47 -2.07 -4.49 3.48
CA LEU A 47 -1.36 -3.55 4.36
C LEU A 47 -2.32 -2.58 5.07
N ILE A 48 -3.35 -2.10 4.36
CA ILE A 48 -4.38 -1.25 4.95
C ILE A 48 -5.21 -2.05 5.97
N PHE A 49 -5.61 -3.29 5.65
CA PHE A 49 -6.34 -4.16 6.57
C PHE A 49 -5.56 -4.38 7.87
N GLU A 50 -4.30 -4.80 7.75
CA GLU A 50 -3.40 -5.05 8.89
C GLU A 50 -3.19 -3.78 9.73
N HIS A 51 -3.01 -2.62 9.07
CA HIS A 51 -2.89 -1.35 9.78
C HIS A 51 -4.14 -1.04 10.59
N VAL A 52 -5.34 -1.14 10.00
CA VAL A 52 -6.59 -0.80 10.69
C VAL A 52 -6.88 -1.78 11.82
N GLN A 53 -6.65 -3.08 11.60
CA GLN A 53 -6.77 -4.10 12.63
C GLN A 53 -5.82 -3.84 13.81
N SER A 54 -4.58 -3.39 13.54
CA SER A 54 -3.61 -3.02 14.59
C SER A 54 -4.06 -1.85 15.47
N GLN A 55 -5.00 -1.03 15.00
CA GLN A 55 -5.59 0.07 15.78
C GLN A 55 -6.75 -0.40 16.69
N GLY A 56 -7.04 -1.71 16.74
CA GLY A 56 -8.07 -2.29 17.60
C GLY A 56 -9.46 -2.34 16.97
N TYR A 57 -9.58 -2.06 15.67
CA TYR A 57 -10.85 -2.21 14.94
C TYR A 57 -11.04 -3.65 14.47
N GLU A 58 -12.28 -4.12 14.53
CA GLU A 58 -12.69 -5.37 13.88
C GLU A 58 -12.96 -5.08 12.40
N VAL A 59 -12.02 -5.50 11.56
CA VAL A 59 -12.06 -5.28 10.10
C VAL A 59 -12.54 -6.55 9.43
N GLU A 60 -13.67 -6.48 8.75
CA GLU A 60 -14.20 -7.59 7.95
C GLU A 60 -13.46 -7.71 6.60
N GLU A 61 -13.30 -6.58 5.92
CA GLU A 61 -12.73 -6.51 4.58
C GLU A 61 -12.08 -5.16 4.29
N VAL A 62 -11.04 -5.17 3.45
CA VAL A 62 -10.57 -3.98 2.72
C VAL A 62 -10.69 -4.24 1.22
N VAL A 63 -11.33 -3.30 0.51
CA VAL A 63 -11.38 -3.27 -0.95
C VAL A 63 -10.54 -2.10 -1.45
N LEU A 64 -9.56 -2.38 -2.31
CA LEU A 64 -8.74 -1.36 -2.95
C LEU A 64 -9.00 -1.35 -4.45
N TRP A 65 -9.43 -0.20 -4.97
CA TRP A 65 -9.67 0.02 -6.39
C TRP A 65 -8.43 0.65 -7.01
N GLU A 66 -7.82 -0.05 -7.97
CA GLU A 66 -6.71 0.49 -8.76
C GLU A 66 -7.24 1.40 -9.86
N THR A 67 -8.37 1.00 -10.47
CA THR A 67 -9.14 1.77 -11.45
C THR A 67 -10.63 1.57 -11.19
N ASP A 68 -11.49 2.29 -11.91
CA ASP A 68 -12.94 2.16 -11.79
C ASP A 68 -13.47 0.75 -12.13
N SER A 69 -12.69 -0.07 -12.83
CA SER A 69 -13.08 -1.42 -13.26
C SER A 69 -12.20 -2.54 -12.68
N SER A 70 -11.18 -2.21 -11.88
CA SER A 70 -10.23 -3.17 -11.32
C SER A 70 -10.01 -2.93 -9.83
N CYS A 71 -10.26 -3.94 -9.01
CA CYS A 71 -10.06 -3.88 -7.58
C CYS A 71 -9.57 -5.20 -6.99
N ALA A 72 -8.96 -5.11 -5.81
CA ALA A 72 -8.55 -6.23 -4.98
C ALA A 72 -9.30 -6.22 -3.65
N HIS A 73 -9.61 -7.41 -3.16
CA HIS A 73 -10.30 -7.65 -1.91
C HIS A 73 -9.36 -8.40 -0.96
N TYR A 74 -9.24 -7.92 0.28
CA TYR A 74 -8.54 -8.64 1.33
C TYR A 74 -9.47 -8.88 2.53
N ARG A 75 -9.61 -10.16 2.88
CA ARG A 75 -10.33 -10.65 4.06
C ARG A 75 -9.42 -11.62 4.80
N LYS A 76 -9.56 -11.71 6.13
CA LYS A 76 -8.85 -12.73 6.90
C LYS A 76 -9.41 -14.11 6.53
N ALA A 77 -8.55 -15.10 6.32
CA ALA A 77 -9.01 -16.48 6.21
C ALA A 77 -9.56 -16.95 7.57
N GLU A 78 -10.70 -17.64 7.55
CA GLU A 78 -11.31 -18.29 8.72
C GLU A 78 -10.44 -19.44 9.26
#